data_AF-A0A382HV56-F1
#
_entry.id   AF-A0A382HV56-F1
#
_cell.length_a   1.000
_cell.length_b   1.000
_cell.length_c   1.000
_cell.angle_alpha   90.00
_cell.angle_beta   90.00
_cell.angle_gamma   90.00
#
_symmetry.space_group_name_H-M   'P 1'
#
loop_
_entity.id
_entity.type
_entity.pdbx_description
1 polymer ?
#
loop_
_entity_poly.entity_id
_entity_poly.type
_entity_poly.pdbx_seq_one_letter_code
_entity_poly.pdbx_strand_id
1 'polypeptide(L)' 'VRPQDVLATMYRHLGIDVSKQYLDHGGRPVPVLPFGDPIDELFT' A
#
# COMPACT_ATOMS: atom_id res chain seq x y z
N VAL A 1 -13.08 -6.23 2.45
CA VAL A 1 -12.36 -6.10 1.17
C VAL A 1 -12.80 -4.85 0.44
N ARG A 2 -11.86 -3.94 0.20
CA ARG A 2 -11.97 -2.67 -0.53
C ARG A 2 -10.95 -2.67 -1.67
N PRO A 3 -11.07 -1.78 -2.68
CA PRO A 3 -10.08 -1.67 -3.76
C PRO A 3 -8.63 -1.52 -3.25
N GLN A 4 -8.44 -0.81 -2.14
CA GLN A 4 -7.12 -0.62 -1.54
C GLN A 4 -6.55 -1.88 -0.88
N ASP A 5 -7.40 -2.79 -0.40
CA ASP A 5 -6.94 -4.06 0.17
C ASP A 5 -6.37 -4.96 -0.95
N VAL A 6 -6.92 -4.86 -2.18
CA VAL A 6 -6.36 -5.52 -3.37
C VAL A 6 -4.99 -4.95 -3.71
N LEU A 7 -4.85 -3.62 -3.72
CA LEU A 7 -3.57 -2.97 -3.99
C LEU A 7 -2.52 -3.31 -2.92
N ALA A 8 -2.90 -3.33 -1.63
CA ALA A 8 -2.04 -3.74 -0.52
C ALA A 8 -1.53 -5.17 -0.70
N THR A 9 -2.40 -6.09 -1.14
CA THR A 9 -2.05 -7.48 -1.45
C THR A 9 -1.02 -7.56 -2.58
N MET A 10 -1.22 -6.80 -3.67
CA MET A 10 -0.27 -6.74 -4.78
C MET A 10 1.08 -6.19 -4.32
N TYR A 11 1.07 -5.10 -3.54
CA TYR A 11 2.29 -4.49 -3.01
C TYR A 11 3.06 -5.44 -2.09
N ARG A 12 2.38 -6.21 -1.22
CA ARG A 12 3.00 -7.28 -0.42
C ARG A 12 3.71 -8.30 -1.31
N HIS A 13 3.05 -8.79 -2.35
CA HIS A 13 3.64 -9.78 -3.26
C HIS A 13 4.86 -9.25 -4.03
N LEU A 14 4.86 -7.95 -4.35
CA LEU A 14 5.98 -7.26 -5.01
C LEU A 14 7.10 -6.82 -4.06
N GLY A 15 6.96 -7.04 -2.74
CA GLY A 15 7.94 -6.59 -1.74
C GLY A 15 8.00 -5.06 -1.58
N ILE A 16 6.91 -4.36 -1.90
CA ILE A 16 6.82 -2.90 -1.78
C ILE A 16 6.50 -2.53 -0.32
N ASP A 17 7.35 -1.69 0.26
CA ASP A 17 7.13 -1.12 1.59
C ASP A 17 6.11 0.01 1.53
N VAL A 18 4.88 -0.29 1.95
CA VAL A 18 3.75 0.62 1.94
C VAL A 18 3.82 1.70 3.02
N SER A 19 4.72 1.56 4.00
CA SER A 19 4.91 2.55 5.07
C SER A 19 5.74 3.76 4.62
N LYS A 20 6.42 3.65 3.47
CA LYS A 20 7.22 4.74 2.91
C LYS A 20 6.36 5.91 2.47
N GLN A 21 6.97 7.09 2.55
CA GLN A 21 6.39 8.35 2.11
C GLN A 21 7.36 9.05 1.16
N TYR A 22 6.82 9.69 0.13
CA TYR A 22 7.57 10.50 -0.83
C TYR A 22 7.06 11.93 -0.82
N LEU A 23 7.93 12.90 -1.05
CA LEU A 23 7.51 14.29 -1.13
C LEU A 23 6.85 14.57 -2.48
N ASP A 24 5.69 15.24 -2.45
CA ASP A 24 5.10 15.83 -3.65
C ASP A 24 5.91 17.07 -4.12
N HIS A 25 5.49 17.67 -5.23
CA HIS A 25 6.15 18.87 -5.78
C HIS A 25 6.15 20.07 -4.83
N GLY A 26 5.27 20.10 -3.83
CA GLY A 26 5.20 21.13 -2.80
C GLY A 26 5.92 20.75 -1.49
N GLY A 27 6.59 19.60 -1.45
CA GLY A 27 7.29 19.11 -0.26
C GLY A 27 6.38 18.44 0.77
N ARG A 28 5.13 18.11 0.45
CA ARG A 28 4.24 17.39 1.37
C ARG A 28 4.50 15.89 1.27
N PRO A 29 4.65 15.17 2.40
CA PRO A 29 4.81 13.73 2.36
C PRO A 29 3.51 13.04 1.95
N VAL A 30 3.60 12.11 1.00
CA VAL A 30 2.50 11.28 0.49
C VAL A 30 2.89 9.80 0.69
N PRO A 31 2.07 9.00 1.39
CA PRO A 31 2.34 7.58 1.57
C PRO A 31 2.19 6.81 0.26
N VAL A 32 2.94 5.71 0.13
CA VAL A 32 2.80 4.75 -0.99
C VAL A 32 1.39 4.18 -1.09
N LEU A 33 0.78 3.93 0.07
CA LEU A 33 -0.60 3.49 0.19
C LEU A 33 -1.27 4.24 1.35
N PRO A 34 -2.36 4.99 1.12
CA PRO A 34 -2.98 5.80 2.18
C PRO A 34 -3.72 4.96 3.23
N PHE A 35 -4.27 3.81 2.84
CA PHE A 35 -4.94 2.85 3.71
C PHE A 35 -5.12 1.53 2.96
N GLY A 36 -5.45 0.47 3.67
CA GLY A 36 -5.68 -0.86 3.09
C GLY A 36 -4.72 -1.87 3.67
N ASP A 37 -5.20 -3.08 3.85
CA ASP A 37 -4.45 -4.19 4.42
C ASP A 37 -4.43 -5.35 3.41
N PRO A 38 -3.35 -6.14 3.31
CA PRO A 38 -3.33 -7.33 2.48
C PRO A 38 -4.50 -8.28 2.82
N ILE A 39 -5.06 -8.93 1.81
CA ILE A 39 -6.14 -9.91 1.96
C ILE A 39 -5.48 -11.23 2.39
N ASP A 40 -5.44 -11.48 3.70
CA ASP A 40 -4.73 -12.62 4.29
C ASP A 40 -5.33 -13.97 3.86
N GLU A 41 -6.63 -14.02 3.52
CA GLU A 41 -7.32 -15.22 3.04
C GLU A 41 -6.76 -15.75 1.70
N LEU A 42 -6.01 -14.93 0.94
CA LEU A 42 -5.38 -15.36 -0.33
C LEU A 42 -4.04 -16.11 -0.13
N PHE A 43 -3.51 -16.14 1.09
CA PHE A 43 -2.24 -16.80 1.41
C PHE A 43 -2.41 -18.00 2.35
N THR A 44 -3.66 -18.43 2.57
CA THR A 44 -4.03 -19.57 3.42
C THR A 44 -4.34 -20.80 2.57
#